data_AF-A0A378Y7F9-F1
#
_entry.id   AF-A0A378Y7F9-F1
#
_cell.length_a   1.000
_cell.length_b   1.000
_cell.length_c   1.000
_cell.angle_alpha   90.00
_cell.angle_beta   90.00
_cell.angle_gamma   90.00
#
_symmetry.space_group_name_H-M   'P 1'
#
loop_
_entity.id
_entity.type
_entity.pdbx_description
1 polymer ?
#
loop_
_entity_poly.entity_id
_entity_poly.type
_entity_poly.pdbx_seq_one_letter_code
_entity_poly.pdbx_strand_id
1 'polypeptide(L)'
;MTGEVEVSERRRWWLLAALVLLVAGIAAAAALNLSDRYYRFGWIPTWALPACWTAALIALGFDAASRPAPRRMWIRATLVSILASLTLLFWGIAMVVAMLFDDNKVVAVEMSPDGRFEAAMESVGGIDPSCRVMLRERGWILSRQTLVSQPFAGPCPAHVSFGVGDTISIVVADGQEPQTTTFDADRMRVTRVLPTSVHHR
;
A
#
# COMPACT_ATOMS: atom_id res chain seq x y z
N MET A 1 -10.98 49.60 8.92
CA MET A 1 -11.44 48.83 7.73
C MET A 1 -10.41 47.82 7.21
N THR A 2 -9.13 47.89 7.59
CA THR A 2 -8.08 46.95 7.15
C THR A 2 -8.15 45.57 7.80
N GLY A 3 -8.61 45.47 9.05
CA GLY A 3 -8.65 44.19 9.79
C GLY A 3 -9.71 43.18 9.35
N GLU A 4 -10.78 43.58 8.65
CA GLU A 4 -11.81 42.64 8.18
C GLU A 4 -11.41 41.92 6.88
N VAL A 5 -10.58 42.56 6.06
CA VAL A 5 -10.11 42.00 4.78
C VAL A 5 -9.09 40.89 5.02
N GLU A 6 -8.11 41.13 5.90
CA GLU A 6 -7.08 40.15 6.30
C GLU A 6 -7.67 38.87 6.90
N VAL A 7 -8.72 39.00 7.72
CA VAL A 7 -9.41 37.86 8.34
C VAL A 7 -10.17 37.03 7.30
N SER A 8 -10.73 37.66 6.27
CA SER A 8 -11.45 36.95 5.20
C SER A 8 -10.53 36.15 4.29
N GLU A 9 -9.31 36.65 4.05
CA GLU A 9 -8.32 36.03 3.18
C GLU A 9 -7.66 34.84 3.88
N ARG A 10 -7.23 35.02 5.14
CA ARG A 10 -6.68 33.94 5.98
C ARG A 10 -7.65 32.76 6.11
N ARG A 11 -8.96 33.03 6.16
CA ARG A 11 -10.02 32.01 6.20
C ARG A 11 -10.14 31.21 4.90
N ARG A 12 -9.99 31.85 3.73
CA ARG A 12 -10.01 31.13 2.44
C ARG A 12 -8.83 30.18 2.34
N TRP A 13 -7.65 30.62 2.78
CA TRP A 13 -6.44 29.79 2.79
C TRP A 13 -6.60 28.53 3.65
N TRP A 14 -7.18 28.63 4.84
CA TRP A 14 -7.42 27.44 5.70
C TRP A 14 -8.43 26.46 5.10
N LEU A 15 -9.51 26.94 4.50
CA LEU A 15 -10.50 26.08 3.83
C LEU A 15 -9.92 25.41 2.58
N LEU A 16 -9.11 26.13 1.81
CA LEU A 16 -8.39 25.58 0.67
C LEU A 16 -7.35 24.53 1.12
N ALA A 17 -6.60 24.80 2.18
CA ALA A 17 -5.66 23.84 2.75
C ALA A 17 -6.37 22.54 3.20
N ALA A 18 -7.50 22.66 3.90
CA ALA A 18 -8.29 21.51 4.32
C ALA A 18 -8.83 20.71 3.12
N LEU A 19 -9.31 21.39 2.08
CA LEU A 19 -9.79 20.74 0.85
C LEU A 19 -8.65 20.02 0.12
N VAL A 20 -7.50 20.66 -0.04
CA VAL A 20 -6.32 20.08 -0.69
C VAL A 20 -5.83 18.85 0.07
N LEU A 21 -5.75 18.90 1.40
CA LEU A 21 -5.34 17.75 2.23
C LEU A 21 -6.33 16.59 2.12
N LEU A 22 -7.63 16.87 2.03
CA LEU A 22 -8.65 15.84 1.88
C LEU A 22 -8.55 15.15 0.51
N VAL A 23 -8.43 15.93 -0.56
CA VAL A 23 -8.26 15.41 -1.93
C VAL A 23 -6.94 14.65 -2.07
N ALA A 24 -5.84 15.17 -1.49
CA ALA A 24 -4.54 14.51 -1.49
C ALA A 24 -4.59 13.16 -0.76
N GLY A 25 -5.31 13.07 0.37
CA GLY A 25 -5.52 11.80 1.06
C GLY A 25 -6.25 10.78 0.18
N ILE A 26 -7.37 11.16 -0.46
CA ILE A 26 -8.11 10.23 -1.33
C ILE A 26 -7.25 9.77 -2.52
N ALA A 27 -6.54 10.70 -3.15
CA ALA A 27 -5.64 10.39 -4.26
C ALA A 27 -4.50 9.46 -3.84
N ALA A 28 -3.90 9.69 -2.66
CA ALA A 28 -2.88 8.82 -2.11
C ALA A 28 -3.40 7.42 -1.83
N ALA A 29 -4.63 7.26 -1.29
CA ALA A 29 -5.21 5.95 -1.04
C ALA A 29 -5.42 5.14 -2.32
N ALA A 30 -5.97 5.78 -3.35
CA ALA A 30 -6.18 5.16 -4.65
C ALA A 30 -4.85 4.81 -5.32
N ALA A 31 -3.87 5.71 -5.25
CA ALA A 31 -2.53 5.48 -5.77
C ALA A 31 -1.85 4.30 -5.06
N LEU A 32 -1.95 4.20 -3.72
CA LEU A 32 -1.36 3.12 -2.95
C LEU A 32 -1.90 1.76 -3.35
N ASN A 33 -3.22 1.63 -3.39
CA ASN A 33 -3.88 0.36 -3.68
C ASN A 33 -3.57 -0.15 -5.11
N LEU A 34 -3.56 0.78 -6.08
CA LEU A 34 -3.21 0.45 -7.46
C LEU A 34 -1.71 0.19 -7.62
N SER A 35 -0.88 0.91 -6.85
CA SER A 35 0.56 0.81 -6.97
C SER A 35 1.09 -0.48 -6.38
N ASP A 36 0.64 -0.94 -5.22
CA ASP A 36 1.17 -2.14 -4.57
C ASP A 36 1.02 -3.40 -5.46
N ARG A 37 0.09 -3.38 -6.42
CA ARG A 37 -0.08 -4.44 -7.41
C ARG A 37 1.02 -4.48 -8.48
N TYR A 38 1.57 -3.33 -8.86
CA TYR A 38 2.45 -3.20 -10.03
C TYR A 38 3.81 -2.56 -9.71
N TYR A 39 3.93 -1.91 -8.57
CA TYR A 39 5.06 -1.09 -8.14
C TYR A 39 5.35 -1.32 -6.66
N ARG A 40 6.63 -1.44 -6.32
CA ARG A 40 7.09 -1.52 -4.94
C ARG A 40 7.14 -0.12 -4.34
N PHE A 41 6.10 0.30 -3.62
CA PHE A 41 6.16 1.51 -2.79
C PHE A 41 6.82 1.19 -1.46
N GLY A 42 8.15 1.36 -1.39
CA GLY A 42 8.94 0.96 -0.22
C GLY A 42 8.69 1.75 1.07
N TRP A 43 7.81 2.76 1.10
CA TRP A 43 7.75 3.69 2.23
C TRP A 43 6.45 4.50 2.39
N ILE A 44 5.30 4.15 1.79
CA ILE A 44 4.09 4.92 2.14
C ILE A 44 3.35 4.19 3.25
N PRO A 45 3.49 4.64 4.50
CA PRO A 45 2.81 4.00 5.59
C PRO A 45 1.30 4.17 5.44
N THR A 46 0.56 3.13 5.77
CA THR A 46 -0.91 3.15 5.86
C THR A 46 -1.43 4.25 6.78
N TRP A 47 -0.61 4.75 7.71
CA TRP A 47 -0.92 5.89 8.59
C TRP A 47 -0.84 7.28 7.92
N ALA A 48 -0.26 7.41 6.72
CA ALA A 48 -0.14 8.71 6.04
C ALA A 48 -1.51 9.35 5.72
N LEU A 49 -2.49 8.50 5.41
CA LEU A 49 -3.87 8.88 5.14
C LEU A 49 -4.57 9.50 6.36
N PRO A 50 -4.67 8.78 7.50
CA PRO A 50 -5.28 9.35 8.69
C PRO A 50 -4.50 10.55 9.24
N ALA A 51 -3.17 10.62 9.04
CA ALA A 51 -2.37 11.79 9.43
C ALA A 51 -2.69 13.06 8.61
N CYS A 52 -2.98 12.94 7.32
CA CYS A 52 -3.41 14.10 6.52
C CYS A 52 -4.79 14.61 6.95
N TRP A 53 -5.70 13.71 7.32
CA TRP A 53 -7.05 14.09 7.75
C TRP A 53 -7.09 14.64 9.18
N THR A 54 -6.21 14.19 10.08
CA THR A 54 -6.02 14.84 11.39
C THR A 54 -5.49 16.26 11.23
N ALA A 55 -4.56 16.52 10.31
CA ALA A 55 -4.09 17.88 10.00
C ALA A 55 -5.23 18.77 9.48
N ALA A 56 -6.12 18.23 8.63
CA ALA A 56 -7.31 18.94 8.16
C ALA A 56 -8.29 19.24 9.31
N LEU A 57 -8.47 18.33 10.26
CA LEU A 57 -9.28 18.57 11.47
C LEU A 57 -8.69 19.67 12.34
N ILE A 58 -7.38 19.70 12.52
CA ILE A 58 -6.69 20.75 13.29
C ILE A 58 -6.90 22.11 12.62
N ALA A 59 -6.72 22.19 11.29
CA ALA A 59 -6.97 23.40 10.51
C ALA A 59 -8.42 23.92 10.67
N LEU A 60 -9.41 23.01 10.61
CA LEU A 60 -10.82 23.35 10.79
C LEU A 60 -11.15 23.76 12.24
N GLY A 61 -10.48 23.16 13.24
CA GLY A 61 -10.61 23.52 14.65
C GLY A 61 -10.11 24.92 14.96
N PHE A 62 -8.96 25.32 14.40
CA PHE A 62 -8.42 26.68 14.53
C PHE A 62 -9.35 27.74 13.88
N ASP A 63 -9.94 27.46 12.70
CA ASP A 63 -10.93 28.36 12.09
C ASP A 63 -12.20 28.48 12.96
N ALA A 64 -12.67 27.37 13.54
CA ALA A 64 -13.87 27.36 14.37
C ALA A 64 -13.69 28.13 15.70
N ALA A 65 -12.52 28.03 16.33
CA ALA A 65 -12.19 28.76 17.56
C ALA A 65 -12.08 30.28 17.35
N SER A 66 -11.82 30.73 16.11
CA SER A 66 -11.55 32.13 15.83
C SER A 66 -12.78 33.05 15.94
N ARG A 67 -14.01 32.62 15.58
CA ARG A 67 -15.29 33.27 15.93
C ARG A 67 -16.52 32.33 15.78
N PRO A 68 -17.39 32.20 16.80
CA PRO A 68 -18.64 31.45 16.71
C PRO A 68 -19.74 32.30 16.05
N ALA A 69 -20.00 32.10 14.76
CA ALA A 69 -21.20 32.63 14.11
C ALA A 69 -22.34 31.59 14.24
N PRO A 70 -23.43 31.86 14.99
CA PRO A 70 -24.38 30.85 15.44
C PRO A 70 -25.08 30.10 14.30
N ARG A 71 -25.34 30.77 13.16
CA ARG A 71 -26.03 30.17 12.00
C ARG A 71 -25.15 29.24 11.16
N ARG A 72 -23.83 29.46 11.11
CA ARG A 72 -22.87 28.59 10.40
C ARG A 72 -22.25 27.52 11.30
N MET A 73 -22.54 27.57 12.60
CA MET A 73 -21.99 26.65 13.60
C MET A 73 -22.49 25.21 13.37
N TRP A 74 -23.77 25.03 13.03
CA TRP A 74 -24.33 23.70 12.76
C TRP A 74 -23.69 23.02 11.53
N ILE A 75 -23.50 23.76 10.43
CA ILE A 75 -22.86 23.23 9.22
C ILE A 75 -21.38 22.88 9.47
N ARG A 76 -20.69 23.70 10.27
CA ARG A 76 -19.29 23.44 10.64
C ARG A 76 -19.19 22.25 11.59
N ALA A 77 -20.10 22.16 12.57
CA ALA A 77 -20.14 21.04 13.50
C ALA A 77 -20.43 19.73 12.78
N THR A 78 -21.35 19.71 11.82
CA THR A 78 -21.62 18.49 11.03
C THR A 78 -20.42 18.09 10.18
N LEU A 79 -19.76 19.03 9.49
CA LEU A 79 -18.56 18.74 8.71
C LEU A 79 -17.40 18.23 9.56
N VAL A 80 -17.13 18.88 10.70
CA VAL A 80 -16.10 18.44 11.64
C VAL A 80 -16.44 17.07 12.21
N SER A 81 -17.70 16.83 12.59
CA SER A 81 -18.13 15.54 13.12
C SER A 81 -17.99 14.43 12.08
N ILE A 82 -18.40 14.66 10.83
CA ILE A 82 -18.23 13.68 9.73
C ILE A 82 -16.74 13.39 9.52
N LEU A 83 -15.91 14.43 9.41
CA LEU A 83 -14.47 14.26 9.17
C LEU A 83 -13.78 13.58 10.36
N ALA A 84 -14.17 13.89 11.59
CA ALA A 84 -13.66 13.25 12.81
C ALA A 84 -14.04 11.77 12.86
N SER A 85 -15.31 11.44 12.56
CA SER A 85 -15.77 10.06 12.48
C SER A 85 -15.04 9.27 11.39
N LEU A 86 -14.84 9.85 10.21
CA LEU A 86 -14.06 9.23 9.14
C LEU A 86 -12.60 9.04 9.55
N THR A 87 -12.00 10.04 10.19
CA THR A 87 -10.61 9.96 10.65
C THR A 87 -10.43 8.86 11.69
N LEU A 88 -11.33 8.76 12.68
CA LEU A 88 -11.34 7.69 13.68
C LEU A 88 -11.53 6.31 13.06
N LEU A 89 -12.48 6.19 12.11
CA LEU A 89 -12.72 4.94 11.40
C LEU A 89 -11.47 4.49 10.64
N PHE A 90 -10.83 5.40 9.91
CA PHE A 90 -9.63 5.09 9.12
C PHE A 90 -8.40 4.83 10.00
N TRP A 91 -8.24 5.51 11.15
CA TRP A 91 -7.24 5.14 12.15
C TRP A 91 -7.46 3.73 12.69
N GLY A 92 -8.71 3.37 12.99
CA GLY A 92 -9.07 2.03 13.44
C GLY A 92 -8.72 0.96 12.39
N ILE A 93 -9.08 1.20 11.13
CA ILE A 93 -8.72 0.32 10.02
C ILE A 93 -7.19 0.23 9.87
N ALA A 94 -6.47 1.35 9.90
CA ALA A 94 -5.02 1.36 9.76
C ALA A 94 -4.34 0.58 10.90
N MET A 95 -4.82 0.70 12.14
CA MET A 95 -4.34 -0.07 13.28
C MET A 95 -4.62 -1.57 13.14
N VAL A 96 -5.83 -1.94 12.73
CA VAL A 96 -6.20 -3.35 12.47
C VAL A 96 -5.35 -3.92 11.33
N VAL A 97 -5.14 -3.16 10.25
CA VAL A 97 -4.30 -3.59 9.14
C VAL A 97 -2.85 -3.73 9.58
N ALA A 98 -2.31 -2.77 10.35
CA ALA A 98 -0.97 -2.90 10.91
C ALA A 98 -0.86 -4.15 11.78
N MET A 99 -1.81 -4.39 12.69
CA MET A 99 -1.78 -5.58 13.54
C MET A 99 -1.91 -6.90 12.77
N LEU A 100 -2.70 -6.94 11.69
CA LEU A 100 -2.96 -8.18 10.95
C LEU A 100 -1.95 -8.45 9.83
N PHE A 101 -1.31 -7.41 9.29
CA PHE A 101 -0.51 -7.49 8.05
C PHE A 101 0.88 -6.86 8.16
N ASP A 102 1.37 -6.46 9.35
CA ASP A 102 2.77 -6.00 9.54
C ASP A 102 3.81 -7.10 9.28
N ASP A 103 3.39 -8.36 9.26
CA ASP A 103 4.29 -9.51 9.16
C ASP A 103 4.58 -9.94 7.71
N ASN A 104 4.43 -9.03 6.75
CA ASN A 104 4.94 -9.26 5.40
C ASN A 104 6.47 -9.27 5.40
N LYS A 105 7.06 -10.43 5.68
CA LYS A 105 8.50 -10.63 5.76
C LYS A 105 9.00 -11.24 4.46
N VAL A 106 10.06 -10.64 3.95
CA VAL A 106 10.83 -11.25 2.86
C VAL A 106 11.62 -12.41 3.46
N VAL A 107 11.25 -13.63 3.07
CA VAL A 107 11.83 -14.88 3.58
C VAL A 107 13.11 -15.22 2.84
N ALA A 108 13.11 -15.02 1.53
CA ALA A 108 14.24 -15.28 0.66
C ALA A 108 14.22 -14.34 -0.55
N VAL A 109 15.40 -14.01 -1.07
CA VAL A 109 15.56 -13.23 -2.30
C VAL A 109 16.61 -13.93 -3.16
N GLU A 110 16.23 -14.24 -4.39
CA GLU A 110 17.15 -14.69 -5.42
C GLU A 110 17.36 -13.57 -6.44
N MET A 111 18.59 -13.42 -6.94
CA MET A 111 18.93 -12.44 -7.95
C MET A 111 18.99 -13.08 -9.34
N SER A 112 18.52 -12.35 -10.35
CA SER A 112 18.71 -12.77 -11.73
C SER A 112 20.20 -12.72 -12.11
N PRO A 113 20.67 -13.55 -13.06
CA PRO A 113 22.07 -13.58 -13.46
C PRO A 113 22.60 -12.24 -13.99
N ASP A 114 21.73 -11.43 -14.59
CA ASP A 114 22.03 -10.08 -15.06
C ASP A 114 21.94 -9.00 -13.96
N GLY A 115 21.52 -9.38 -12.75
CA GLY A 115 21.40 -8.52 -11.57
C GLY A 115 20.28 -7.47 -11.64
N ARG A 116 19.48 -7.47 -12.71
CA ARG A 116 18.41 -6.49 -12.94
C ARG A 116 17.12 -6.80 -12.19
N PHE A 117 16.88 -8.08 -11.91
CA PHE A 117 15.65 -8.54 -11.28
C PHE A 117 15.94 -9.29 -9.99
N GLU A 118 14.97 -9.27 -9.09
CA GLU A 118 14.97 -10.06 -7.87
C GLU A 118 13.66 -10.86 -7.79
N ALA A 119 13.76 -12.14 -7.49
CA ALA A 119 12.63 -12.99 -7.14
C ALA A 119 12.56 -13.03 -5.62
N ALA A 120 11.60 -12.31 -5.06
CA ALA A 120 11.38 -12.21 -3.63
C ALA A 120 10.27 -13.16 -3.19
N MET A 121 10.59 -14.03 -2.25
CA MET A 121 9.61 -14.82 -1.54
C MET A 121 9.15 -14.05 -0.30
N GLU A 122 7.86 -13.78 -0.22
CA GLU A 122 7.25 -13.04 0.88
C GLU A 122 6.30 -13.96 1.63
N SER A 123 6.42 -14.01 2.95
CA SER A 123 5.33 -14.48 3.78
C SER A 123 4.29 -13.37 3.83
N VAL A 124 3.06 -13.67 3.46
CA VAL A 124 1.92 -12.78 3.67
C VAL A 124 1.38 -13.07 5.06
N GLY A 125 1.50 -12.10 5.96
CA GLY A 125 0.97 -12.18 7.32
C GLY A 125 -0.57 -12.21 7.32
N GLY A 126 -1.17 -12.92 8.28
CA GLY A 126 -2.62 -13.07 8.40
C GLY A 126 -3.02 -14.23 9.31
N ILE A 127 -4.30 -14.61 9.28
CA ILE A 127 -4.85 -15.74 10.05
C ILE A 127 -4.25 -17.08 9.57
N ASP A 128 -3.94 -17.17 8.28
CA ASP A 128 -3.23 -18.29 7.65
C ASP A 128 -1.95 -17.77 6.98
N PRO A 129 -0.75 -18.08 7.51
CA PRO A 129 0.49 -17.65 6.88
C PRO A 129 0.61 -18.33 5.51
N SER A 130 0.59 -17.52 4.46
CA SER A 130 0.73 -18.00 3.08
C SER A 130 1.96 -17.35 2.45
N CYS A 131 2.66 -18.05 1.58
CA CYS A 131 3.85 -17.52 0.95
C CYS A 131 3.55 -17.18 -0.50
N ARG A 132 4.11 -16.09 -1.03
CA ARG A 132 4.00 -15.75 -2.45
C ARG A 132 5.36 -15.42 -3.02
N VAL A 133 5.53 -15.62 -4.32
CA VAL A 133 6.76 -15.26 -5.03
C VAL A 133 6.45 -14.10 -5.97
N MET A 134 7.19 -13.01 -5.80
CA MET A 134 7.08 -11.78 -6.57
C MET A 134 8.37 -11.58 -7.37
N LEU A 135 8.25 -11.31 -8.66
CA LEU A 135 9.36 -10.84 -9.50
C LEU A 135 9.38 -9.31 -9.45
N ARG A 136 10.56 -8.73 -9.22
CA ARG A 136 10.73 -7.30 -9.02
C ARG A 136 11.92 -6.78 -9.80
N GLU A 137 11.82 -5.54 -10.24
CA GLU A 137 12.99 -4.81 -10.73
C GLU A 137 13.83 -4.28 -9.58
N ARG A 138 15.15 -4.38 -9.72
CA ARG A 138 16.09 -3.88 -8.73
C ARG A 138 16.41 -2.41 -8.98
N GLY A 139 16.43 -1.62 -7.91
CA GLY A 139 17.12 -0.33 -7.90
C GLY A 139 16.27 0.95 -7.90
N TRP A 140 14.95 0.90 -7.70
CA TRP A 140 14.15 2.14 -7.66
C TRP A 140 12.96 2.13 -6.68
N ILE A 141 12.55 3.30 -6.20
CA ILE A 141 11.37 3.50 -5.32
C ILE A 141 10.02 3.23 -6.00
N LEU A 142 10.03 3.07 -7.32
CA LEU A 142 8.91 2.68 -8.17
C LEU A 142 9.30 1.48 -9.03
N SER A 143 10.06 0.54 -8.47
CA SER A 143 10.39 -0.71 -9.14
C SER A 143 9.12 -1.44 -9.56
N ARG A 144 9.05 -1.86 -10.83
CA ARG A 144 7.94 -2.70 -11.30
C ARG A 144 7.97 -4.04 -10.58
N GLN A 145 6.81 -4.61 -10.32
CA GLN A 145 6.67 -5.95 -9.79
C GLN A 145 5.52 -6.73 -10.42
N THR A 146 5.64 -8.04 -10.46
CA THR A 146 4.58 -8.95 -10.92
C THR A 146 4.54 -10.22 -10.08
N LEU A 147 3.35 -10.78 -9.93
CA LEU A 147 3.13 -12.03 -9.23
C LEU A 147 3.64 -13.20 -10.10
N VAL A 148 4.49 -14.05 -9.53
CA VAL A 148 5.00 -15.28 -10.17
C VAL A 148 4.16 -16.48 -9.75
N SER A 149 3.75 -16.51 -8.47
CA SER A 149 2.98 -17.62 -7.89
C SER A 149 1.90 -17.09 -6.97
N GLN A 150 0.73 -17.73 -6.99
CA GLN A 150 -0.34 -17.47 -6.03
C GLN A 150 0.08 -17.84 -4.60
N PRO A 151 -0.59 -17.30 -3.56
CA PRO A 151 -0.23 -17.58 -2.17
C PRO A 151 -0.33 -19.09 -1.83
N PHE A 152 0.79 -19.72 -1.49
CA PHE A 152 0.86 -21.12 -1.09
C PHE A 152 0.04 -21.34 0.18
N ALA A 153 -0.90 -22.29 0.12
CA ALA A 153 -1.62 -22.81 1.28
C ALA A 153 -0.74 -23.88 1.96
N GLY A 154 0.23 -23.46 2.77
CA GLY A 154 1.19 -24.37 3.40
C GLY A 154 2.58 -23.74 3.59
N PRO A 155 3.61 -24.56 3.89
CA PRO A 155 4.97 -24.07 4.09
C PRO A 155 5.48 -23.35 2.84
N CYS A 156 6.28 -22.30 3.06
CA CYS A 156 6.94 -21.59 1.97
C CYS A 156 7.77 -22.54 1.11
N PRO A 157 7.90 -22.28 -0.21
CA PRO A 157 8.81 -23.03 -1.05
C PRO A 157 10.23 -23.04 -0.48
N ALA A 158 10.95 -24.13 -0.67
CA ALA A 158 12.30 -24.30 -0.16
C ALA A 158 13.29 -23.36 -0.87
N HIS A 159 13.11 -23.12 -2.17
CA HIS A 159 13.99 -22.26 -2.96
C HIS A 159 13.31 -21.75 -4.24
N VAL A 160 13.76 -20.58 -4.69
CA VAL A 160 13.41 -19.96 -5.97
C VAL A 160 14.71 -19.70 -6.70
N SER A 161 14.78 -20.04 -7.98
CA SER A 161 15.96 -19.83 -8.81
C SER A 161 15.59 -19.27 -10.18
N PHE A 162 16.50 -18.49 -10.75
CA PHE A 162 16.41 -18.13 -12.16
C PHE A 162 17.03 -19.25 -12.99
N GLY A 163 16.30 -19.70 -14.00
CA GLY A 163 16.78 -20.68 -14.96
C GLY A 163 17.53 -20.01 -16.11
N VAL A 164 17.72 -20.77 -17.19
CA VAL A 164 18.34 -20.26 -18.42
C VAL A 164 17.36 -19.31 -19.12
N GLY A 165 17.86 -18.14 -19.54
CA GLY A 165 17.04 -17.09 -20.16
C GLY A 165 16.05 -16.47 -19.17
N ASP A 166 14.84 -16.16 -19.65
CA ASP A 166 13.82 -15.49 -18.83
C ASP A 166 12.93 -16.51 -18.09
N THR A 167 13.53 -17.50 -17.44
CA THR A 167 12.80 -18.55 -16.72
C THR A 167 12.99 -18.43 -15.21
N ILE A 168 11.92 -18.71 -14.45
CA ILE A 168 11.94 -18.79 -12.99
C ILE A 168 11.45 -20.17 -12.59
N SER A 169 12.23 -20.87 -11.76
CA SER A 169 11.89 -22.14 -11.14
C SER A 169 11.57 -21.94 -9.66
N ILE A 170 10.48 -22.54 -9.21
CA ILE A 170 10.08 -22.59 -7.80
C ILE A 170 10.07 -24.05 -7.36
N VAL A 171 10.80 -24.36 -6.29
CA VAL A 171 10.82 -25.69 -5.67
C VAL A 171 10.09 -25.62 -4.33
N VAL A 172 8.94 -26.29 -4.25
CA VAL A 172 8.04 -26.20 -3.09
C VAL A 172 8.56 -27.03 -1.92
N ALA A 173 9.08 -28.22 -2.19
CA ALA A 173 9.68 -29.11 -1.19
C ALA A 173 10.82 -29.93 -1.81
N ASP A 174 11.79 -30.34 -1.01
CA ASP A 174 12.90 -31.18 -1.46
C ASP A 174 12.39 -32.47 -2.11
N GLY A 175 12.78 -32.70 -3.37
CA GLY A 175 12.43 -33.89 -4.15
C GLY A 175 11.16 -33.80 -5.00
N GLN A 176 10.41 -32.68 -4.95
CA GLN A 176 9.34 -32.41 -5.92
C GLN A 176 9.91 -31.81 -7.22
N GLU A 177 9.26 -32.08 -8.36
CA GLU A 177 9.64 -31.46 -9.62
C GLU A 177 9.50 -29.92 -9.55
N PRO A 178 10.52 -29.16 -9.99
CA PRO A 178 10.45 -27.71 -9.99
C PRO A 178 9.32 -27.22 -10.89
N GLN A 179 8.47 -26.35 -10.35
CA GLN A 179 7.51 -25.65 -11.19
C GLN A 179 8.22 -24.49 -11.88
N THR A 180 8.23 -24.50 -13.21
CA THR A 180 8.89 -23.49 -14.02
C THR A 180 7.88 -22.61 -14.73
N THR A 181 8.22 -21.33 -14.82
CA THR A 181 7.47 -20.36 -15.61
C THR A 181 8.42 -19.43 -16.34
N THR A 182 7.98 -18.91 -17.48
CA THR A 182 8.71 -17.91 -18.26
C THR A 182 8.18 -16.53 -17.93
N PHE A 183 9.06 -15.54 -17.88
CA PHE A 183 8.69 -14.14 -17.74
C PHE A 183 9.16 -13.32 -18.95
N ASP A 184 8.46 -12.24 -19.23
CA ASP A 184 8.81 -11.23 -20.21
C ASP A 184 9.35 -10.04 -19.42
N ALA A 185 10.67 -9.85 -19.46
CA ALA A 185 11.39 -8.81 -18.74
C ALA A 185 11.00 -7.39 -19.19
N ASP A 186 10.72 -7.21 -20.48
CA ASP A 186 10.37 -5.90 -21.04
C ASP A 186 8.98 -5.47 -20.57
N ARG A 187 8.04 -6.42 -20.55
CA ARG A 187 6.65 -6.18 -20.16
C ARG A 187 6.36 -6.40 -18.68
N MET A 188 7.31 -6.93 -17.90
CA MET A 188 7.11 -7.34 -16.51
C MET A 188 5.87 -8.23 -16.33
N ARG A 189 5.83 -9.32 -17.12
CA ARG A 189 4.72 -10.28 -17.11
C ARG A 189 5.23 -11.70 -17.04
N VAL A 190 4.48 -12.55 -16.37
CA VAL A 190 4.76 -13.99 -16.33
C VAL A 190 3.78 -14.67 -17.28
N THR A 191 4.26 -15.58 -18.13
CA THR A 191 3.45 -16.30 -19.12
C THR A 191 2.33 -17.10 -18.44
N ARG A 192 2.64 -17.69 -17.29
CA ARG A 192 1.66 -18.37 -16.44
C ARG A 192 2.02 -18.16 -14.97
N VAL A 193 1.07 -17.64 -14.20
CA VAL A 193 1.19 -17.62 -12.74
C VAL A 193 1.08 -19.06 -12.23
N LEU A 194 2.08 -19.50 -11.47
CA LEU A 194 2.15 -20.87 -10.98
C LEU A 194 1.08 -21.12 -9.91
N PRO A 195 0.36 -22.26 -9.99
CA PRO A 195 -0.69 -22.60 -9.04
C PRO A 195 -0.11 -22.96 -7.66
N THR A 196 -0.95 -22.79 -6.64
CA THR A 196 -0.69 -23.18 -5.25
C THR A 196 -0.76 -24.71 -5.14
N SER A 197 0.30 -25.43 -5.51
CA SER A 197 0.22 -26.89 -5.54
C SER A 197 -0.08 -27.46 -4.15
N VAL A 198 -1.31 -27.92 -3.96
CA VAL A 198 -1.69 -28.96 -3.01
C VAL A 198 -2.19 -30.13 -3.86
N HIS A 199 -1.29 -31.02 -4.24
CA HIS A 199 -1.68 -32.36 -4.61
C HIS A 199 -1.53 -33.24 -3.36
N HIS A 200 -2.55 -33.17 -2.50
CA HIS A 200 -2.87 -34.34 -1.69
C HIS A 200 -3.31 -35.42 -2.66
N ARG A 201 -2.44 -36.40 -2.85
CA ARG A 201 -2.85 -37.71 -3.35
C ARG A 201 -3.05 -38.62 -2.15
#